data_AF-A0A7W0G890-F1
#
_entry.id   AF-A0A7W0G890-F1
#
_cell.length_a   1.000
_cell.length_b   1.000
_cell.length_c   1.000
_cell.angle_alpha   90.00
_cell.angle_beta   90.00
_cell.angle_gamma   90.00
#
_symmetry.space_group_name_H-M   'P 1'
#
loop_
_entity.id
_entity.type
_entity.pdbx_description
1 polymer ?
#
loop_
_entity_poly.entity_id
_entity_poly.type
_entity_poly.pdbx_seq_one_letter_code
_entity_poly.pdbx_strand_id
1 'polypeptide(L)'
;MRRSSIGGRCAERTLRGVDDAGREERIVLWIERKPGAVWAVGRAVNLHERPSDEPRQDDWLFEGYELGDALEAANDALEDDVRVLEQDGSTGRVKPFTRKEVLPVLERFFFGSR
;
A
#
# COMPACT_ATOMS: atom_id res chain seq x y z
N MET A 1 1.36 -18.28 -15.15
CA MET A 1 0.29 -17.82 -14.26
C MET A 1 0.56 -16.37 -13.87
N ARG A 2 -0.27 -15.43 -14.36
CA ARG A 2 -0.32 -14.08 -13.76
C ARG A 2 -0.90 -14.27 -12.37
N ARG A 3 -0.05 -14.19 -11.34
CA ARG A 3 -0.54 -14.09 -9.97
C ARG A 3 -1.27 -12.75 -9.88
N SER A 4 -2.52 -12.78 -9.42
CA SER A 4 -3.21 -11.56 -8.98
C SER A 4 -2.22 -10.75 -8.13
N SER A 5 -2.13 -9.44 -8.39
CA SER A 5 -1.31 -8.46 -7.67
C SER A 5 -1.44 -8.57 -6.14
N ILE A 6 -2.55 -9.10 -5.65
CA ILE A 6 -2.81 -9.36 -4.23
C ILE A 6 -1.81 -10.37 -3.63
N GLY A 7 -1.33 -11.33 -4.43
CA GLY A 7 -0.40 -12.35 -3.95
C GLY A 7 0.95 -11.79 -3.48
N GLY A 8 1.43 -10.69 -4.04
CA GLY A 8 2.73 -10.11 -3.64
C GLY A 8 2.66 -9.15 -2.46
N ARG A 9 1.46 -8.74 -2.03
CA ARG A 9 1.28 -7.71 -0.99
C ARG A 9 1.76 -8.23 0.36
N CYS A 10 2.78 -7.55 0.89
CA CYS A 10 3.38 -7.86 2.17
C CYS A 10 2.73 -7.08 3.32
N ALA A 11 2.26 -5.87 3.05
CA ALA A 11 1.53 -5.04 4.01
C ALA A 11 0.60 -4.08 3.28
N GLU A 12 -0.48 -3.68 3.94
CA GLU A 12 -1.47 -2.73 3.41
C GLU A 12 -2.01 -1.82 4.52
N ARG A 13 -2.39 -0.61 4.15
CA ARG A 13 -3.18 0.34 4.94
C ARG A 13 -4.31 0.88 4.08
N THR A 14 -5.47 1.06 4.71
CA THR A 14 -6.62 1.71 4.09
C THR A 14 -6.98 2.92 4.92
N LEU A 15 -7.01 4.07 4.28
CA LEU A 15 -7.50 5.33 4.84
C LEU A 15 -8.91 5.60 4.30
N ARG A 16 -9.73 6.24 5.12
CA ARG A 16 -11.08 6.65 4.74
C ARG A 16 -11.27 8.13 5.08
N GLY A 17 -11.85 8.84 4.15
CA GLY A 17 -12.16 10.26 4.25
C GLY A 17 -13.46 10.60 3.53
N VAL A 18 -13.68 11.90 3.35
CA VAL A 18 -14.75 12.45 2.53
C VAL A 18 -14.14 13.49 1.59
N ASP A 19 -14.59 13.50 0.33
CA ASP A 19 -14.18 14.53 -0.63
C ASP A 19 -14.98 15.84 -0.47
N ASP A 20 -14.63 16.87 -1.23
CA ASP A 20 -15.32 18.18 -1.23
C ASP A 20 -16.81 18.09 -1.59
N ALA A 21 -17.25 16.99 -2.22
CA ALA A 21 -18.64 16.74 -2.57
C ALA A 21 -19.37 15.89 -1.50
N GLY A 22 -18.70 15.57 -0.39
CA GLY A 22 -19.23 14.76 0.71
C GLY A 22 -19.33 13.26 0.41
N ARG A 23 -18.61 12.76 -0.61
CA ARG A 23 -18.57 11.34 -0.97
C ARG A 23 -17.44 10.64 -0.22
N GLU A 24 -17.63 9.35 0.13
CA GLU A 24 -16.58 8.55 0.77
C GLU A 24 -15.37 8.46 -0.16
N GLU A 25 -14.20 8.84 0.36
CA GLU A 25 -12.92 8.58 -0.30
C GLU A 25 -12.20 7.45 0.43
N ARG A 26 -11.60 6.53 -0.32
CA ARG A 26 -10.78 5.45 0.23
C ARG A 26 -9.43 5.39 -0.45
N ILE A 27 -8.38 5.65 0.32
CA ILE A 27 -7.00 5.51 -0.14
C ILE A 27 -6.46 4.16 0.34
N VAL A 28 -5.87 3.39 -0.56
CA VAL A 28 -5.19 2.13 -0.24
C VAL A 28 -3.71 2.30 -0.54
N LEU A 29 -2.86 2.10 0.47
CA LEU A 29 -1.40 2.06 0.33
C LEU A 29 -0.91 0.66 0.66
N TRP A 30 0.01 0.13 -0.13
CA TRP A 30 0.55 -1.21 0.10
C TRP A 30 2.03 -1.32 -0.28
N ILE A 31 2.70 -2.28 0.35
CA ILE A 31 4.04 -2.71 -0.01
C ILE A 31 3.93 -4.10 -0.64
N GLU A 32 4.50 -4.25 -1.83
CA GLU A 32 4.48 -5.48 -2.61
C GLU A 32 5.90 -5.99 -2.88
N ARG A 33 6.03 -7.32 -2.87
CA ARG A 33 7.19 -8.02 -3.38
C ARG A 33 6.94 -8.53 -4.80
N LYS A 34 7.50 -7.82 -5.79
CA LYS A 34 7.40 -8.17 -7.22
C LYS A 34 8.45 -9.23 -7.60
N PRO A 35 8.23 -9.97 -8.72
CA PRO A 35 9.24 -10.84 -9.30
C PRO A 35 10.58 -10.11 -9.54
N GLY A 36 11.69 -10.85 -9.51
CA GLY A 36 13.01 -10.25 -9.68
C GLY A 36 13.53 -9.53 -8.44
N ALA A 37 12.96 -9.83 -7.27
CA ALA A 37 13.41 -9.27 -6.02
C ALA A 37 13.27 -7.74 -5.95
N VAL A 38 12.21 -7.20 -6.56
CA VAL A 38 11.83 -5.77 -6.49
C VAL A 38 10.79 -5.52 -5.38
N TRP A 39 11.03 -4.50 -4.58
CA TRP A 39 10.06 -3.90 -3.67
C TRP A 39 9.31 -2.82 -4.41
N ALA A 40 7.99 -2.82 -4.29
CA ALA A 40 7.14 -1.79 -4.85
C ALA A 40 6.22 -1.21 -3.79
N VAL A 41 6.00 0.09 -3.84
CA VAL A 41 5.02 0.80 -3.02
C VAL A 41 3.92 1.28 -3.94
N GLY A 42 2.70 0.85 -3.66
CA GLY A 42 1.52 1.30 -4.39
C GLY A 42 0.62 2.17 -3.53
N ARG A 43 -0.02 3.14 -4.16
CA ARG A 43 -1.07 4.00 -3.61
C ARG A 43 -2.17 4.16 -4.64
N ALA A 44 -3.40 3.90 -4.24
CA ALA A 44 -4.57 4.10 -5.10
C ALA A 44 -5.73 4.71 -4.31
N VAL A 45 -6.31 5.76 -4.88
CA VAL A 45 -7.57 6.33 -4.42
C VAL A 45 -8.74 5.61 -5.10
N ASN A 46 -9.78 5.32 -4.31
CA ASN A 46 -11.02 4.67 -4.71
C ASN A 46 -10.81 3.42 -5.55
N LEU A 47 -9.82 2.59 -5.18
CA LEU A 47 -9.52 1.33 -5.88
C LEU A 47 -10.77 0.43 -5.98
N HIS A 48 -11.64 0.46 -4.96
CA HIS A 48 -12.88 -0.29 -4.88
C HIS A 48 -13.98 0.15 -5.89
N GLU A 49 -13.87 1.35 -6.45
CA GLU A 49 -14.81 1.86 -7.47
C GLU A 49 -14.34 1.51 -8.90
N ARG A 50 -13.12 0.99 -9.04
CA ARG A 50 -12.55 0.66 -10.35
C ARG A 50 -13.14 -0.64 -10.88
N PRO A 51 -13.23 -0.80 -12.21
CA PRO A 51 -13.69 -2.04 -12.83
C PRO A 51 -12.71 -3.22 -12.64
N SER A 52 -11.49 -2.95 -12.19
CA SER A 52 -10.45 -3.96 -11.90
C SER A 52 -9.68 -3.55 -10.64
N ASP A 53 -9.29 -4.53 -9.85
CA ASP A 53 -8.43 -4.41 -8.67
C ASP A 53 -6.93 -4.47 -9.00
N GLU A 54 -6.57 -4.66 -10.28
CA GLU A 54 -5.19 -4.57 -10.76
C GLU A 54 -4.65 -3.12 -10.63
N PRO A 55 -3.48 -2.91 -10.00
CA PRO A 55 -2.82 -1.62 -9.96
C PRO A 55 -2.47 -1.12 -11.37
N ARG A 56 -2.71 0.16 -11.62
CA ARG A 56 -2.26 0.90 -12.80
C ARG A 56 -0.80 1.32 -12.64
N GLN A 57 -0.18 1.72 -13.75
CA GLN A 57 1.20 2.20 -13.72
C GLN A 57 1.37 3.41 -12.78
N ASP A 58 0.43 4.35 -12.80
CA ASP A 58 0.48 5.57 -11.98
C ASP A 58 0.13 5.32 -10.50
N ASP A 59 -0.29 4.11 -10.13
CA ASP A 59 -0.50 3.77 -8.72
C ASP A 59 0.83 3.44 -8.02
N TRP A 60 1.96 3.27 -8.75
CA TRP A 60 3.25 2.95 -8.15
C TRP A 60 4.02 4.21 -7.76
N LEU A 61 4.27 4.36 -6.46
CA LEU A 61 5.05 5.47 -5.91
C LEU A 61 6.55 5.17 -5.90
N PHE A 62 6.91 3.89 -5.79
CA PHE A 62 8.30 3.46 -5.70
C PHE A 62 8.45 2.05 -6.27
N GLU A 63 9.56 1.80 -6.96
CA GLU A 63 10.07 0.48 -7.31
C GLU A 63 11.58 0.43 -7.15
N GLY A 64 12.10 -0.52 -6.37
CA GLY A 64 13.52 -0.63 -6.09
C GLY A 64 13.91 -1.91 -5.37
N TYR A 65 15.19 -2.05 -5.01
CA TYR A 65 15.71 -3.28 -4.41
C TYR A 65 15.87 -3.20 -2.89
N GLU A 66 15.86 -1.99 -2.33
CA GLU A 66 16.05 -1.74 -0.91
C GLU A 66 14.72 -1.67 -0.15
N LEU A 67 14.60 -2.47 0.93
CA LEU A 67 13.40 -2.44 1.78
C LEU A 67 13.33 -1.14 2.61
N GLY A 68 14.48 -0.53 2.91
CA GLY A 68 14.53 0.74 3.65
C GLY A 68 13.79 1.83 2.88
N ASP A 69 14.21 2.06 1.63
CA ASP A 69 13.62 3.04 0.72
C ASP A 69 12.13 2.78 0.46
N ALA A 70 11.74 1.50 0.32
CA ALA A 70 10.33 1.15 0.17
C ALA A 70 9.50 1.48 1.42
N LEU A 71 10.06 1.28 2.62
CA LEU A 71 9.39 1.64 3.87
C LEU A 71 9.32 3.15 4.05
N GLU A 72 10.36 3.88 3.66
CA GLU A 72 10.37 5.35 3.67
C GLU A 72 9.29 5.90 2.73
N ALA A 73 9.32 5.52 1.45
CA ALA A 73 8.32 5.96 0.47
C ALA A 73 6.88 5.61 0.89
N ALA A 74 6.65 4.45 1.50
CA ALA A 74 5.33 4.07 1.99
C ALA A 74 4.88 4.88 3.21
N ASN A 75 5.79 5.20 4.13
CA ASN A 75 5.48 5.94 5.34
C ASN A 75 5.33 7.43 5.08
N ASP A 76 6.14 8.01 4.19
CA ASP A 76 6.01 9.41 3.77
C ASP A 76 4.64 9.64 3.11
N ALA A 77 4.25 8.78 2.17
CA ALA A 77 2.94 8.84 1.54
C ALA A 77 1.78 8.65 2.54
N LEU A 78 1.94 7.71 3.48
CA LEU A 78 0.95 7.50 4.55
C LEU A 78 0.81 8.72 5.45
N GLU A 79 1.92 9.36 5.82
CA GLU A 79 1.91 10.56 6.66
C GLU A 79 1.24 11.73 5.93
N ASP A 80 1.57 11.94 4.66
CA ASP A 80 0.95 12.99 3.84
C ASP A 80 -0.57 12.78 3.71
N ASP A 81 -1.01 11.55 3.41
CA ASP A 81 -2.45 11.25 3.31
C ASP A 81 -3.17 11.38 4.65
N VAL A 82 -2.54 10.93 5.74
CA VAL A 82 -3.12 11.10 7.08
C VAL A 82 -3.28 12.59 7.38
N ARG A 83 -2.25 13.41 7.16
CA ARG A 83 -2.30 14.87 7.41
C ARG A 83 -3.43 15.55 6.65
N VAL A 84 -3.69 15.16 5.41
CA VAL A 84 -4.83 15.68 4.62
C VAL A 84 -6.14 15.29 5.30
N LEU A 85 -6.32 14.02 5.67
CA LEU A 85 -7.55 13.53 6.31
C LEU A 85 -7.79 14.09 7.73
N GLU A 86 -6.73 14.37 8.48
CA GLU A 86 -6.85 15.03 9.80
C GLU A 86 -7.41 16.45 9.66
N GLN A 87 -7.06 17.17 8.59
CA GLN A 87 -7.61 18.50 8.30
C GLN A 87 -9.11 18.44 7.99
N ASP A 88 -9.58 17.34 7.40
CA ASP A 88 -10.99 17.07 7.08
C ASP A 88 -11.78 16.44 8.25
N GLY A 89 -11.16 16.34 9.43
CA GLY A 89 -11.81 15.85 10.66
C GLY A 89 -12.01 14.33 10.73
N SER A 90 -11.45 13.56 9.79
CA SER A 90 -11.54 12.11 9.75
C SER A 90 -10.26 11.48 10.30
N THR A 91 -10.26 10.95 11.53
CA THR A 91 -9.05 10.28 12.07
C THR A 91 -9.31 8.95 12.75
N GLY A 92 -8.81 7.89 12.12
CA GLY A 92 -8.28 6.74 12.84
C GLY A 92 -6.76 6.84 12.80
N ARG A 93 -6.06 6.74 13.94
CA ARG A 93 -4.58 6.68 13.95
C ARG A 93 -4.12 5.41 13.24
N VAL A 94 -3.67 5.55 12.00
CA VAL A 94 -3.12 4.44 11.22
C VAL A 94 -1.65 4.28 11.56
N LYS A 95 -1.24 3.03 11.85
CA LYS A 95 0.15 2.73 12.23
C LYS A 95 1.05 2.76 10.99
N PRO A 96 2.29 3.27 11.12
CA PRO A 96 3.26 3.21 10.04
C PRO A 96 3.56 1.76 9.63
N PHE A 97 4.10 1.60 8.43
CA PHE A 97 4.68 0.36 7.95
C PHE A 97 6.00 0.10 8.66
N THR A 98 6.19 -1.15 9.10
CA THR A 98 7.38 -1.56 9.83
C THR A 98 8.07 -2.74 9.17
N ARG A 99 9.40 -2.78 9.26
CA ARG A 99 10.18 -3.94 8.81
C ARG A 99 9.71 -5.25 9.46
N LYS A 100 9.28 -5.20 10.72
CA LYS A 100 8.82 -6.35 11.49
C LYS A 100 7.55 -6.99 10.93
N GLU A 101 6.66 -6.23 10.31
CA GLU A 101 5.44 -6.79 9.71
C GLU A 101 5.68 -7.31 8.29
N VAL A 102 6.61 -6.70 7.55
CA VAL A 102 6.90 -7.05 6.15
C VAL A 102 7.73 -8.35 6.05
N LEU A 103 8.77 -8.51 6.88
CA LEU A 103 9.70 -9.64 6.75
C LEU A 103 9.06 -11.03 6.94
N PRO A 104 8.18 -11.28 7.93
CA PRO A 104 7.59 -12.60 8.12
C PRO A 104 6.68 -13.03 6.96
N VAL A 105 6.07 -12.08 6.24
CA VAL A 105 5.23 -12.38 5.07
C VAL A 105 6.09 -12.93 3.92
N LEU A 106 7.30 -12.41 3.75
CA LEU A 106 8.26 -12.96 2.80
C LEU A 106 8.69 -14.38 3.17
N GLU A 107 9.02 -14.62 4.44
CA GLU A 107 9.46 -15.95 4.90
C GLU A 107 8.39 -17.00 4.61
N ARG A 108 7.11 -16.68 4.81
CA ARG A 108 6.00 -17.57 4.41
C ARG A 108 5.91 -17.76 2.90
N PHE A 109 6.18 -16.72 2.12
CA PHE A 109 6.14 -16.77 0.65
C PHE A 109 7.27 -17.63 0.05
N PHE A 110 8.46 -17.61 0.64
CA PHE A 110 9.62 -18.36 0.18
C PHE A 110 9.74 -19.76 0.79
N PHE A 111 9.34 -19.95 2.05
CA PHE A 111 9.56 -21.19 2.81
C PHE A 111 8.28 -21.98 3.13
N GLY A 112 7.09 -21.43 2.84
CA GLY A 112 5.79 -22.04 3.17
C GLY A 112 5.23 -23.02 2.13
N SER A 113 5.97 -23.35 1.07
CA SER A 113 5.57 -24.40 0.13
C SER A 113 6.12 -25.75 0.61
N ARG A 114 5.35 -26.47 1.42
CA ARG A 114 5.57 -27.89 1.68
C ARG A 114 4.27 -28.66 1.57
#